data_AF-A0A840MYE2-F1
#
_entry.id   AF-A0A840MYE2-F1
#
_cell.length_a   1.000
_cell.length_b   1.000
_cell.length_c   1.000
_cell.angle_alpha   90.00
_cell.angle_beta   90.00
_cell.angle_gamma   90.00
#
_symmetry.space_group_name_H-M   'P 1'
#
loop_
_entity.id
_entity.type
_entity.pdbx_description
1 polymer ?
#
loop_
_entity_poly.entity_id
_entity_poly.type
_entity_poly.pdbx_seq_one_letter_code
_entity_poly.pdbx_strand_id
1 'polypeptide(L)'
;MTHLILRGITTDVCVHTIMRQANDLGYWCLLLKDSVGATDVGNHDAAIKMVKMQGGVFGWVSDTFRLREGLKRGESDYAVEALQH
;
A
#
# COMPACT_ATOMS: atom_id res chain seq x y z
N MET A 1 12.96 9.42 -0.37
CA MET A 1 11.72 8.69 -0.09
C MET A 1 11.57 7.61 -1.16
N THR A 2 11.41 6.34 -0.80
CA THR A 2 11.37 5.21 -1.77
C THR A 2 10.09 4.36 -1.69
N HIS A 3 9.33 4.49 -0.61
CA HIS A 3 8.11 3.72 -0.36
C HIS A 3 6.92 4.68 -0.21
N LEU A 4 5.75 4.28 -0.70
CA LEU A 4 4.50 5.03 -0.60
C LEU A 4 3.37 4.15 -0.10
N ILE A 5 2.57 4.68 0.81
CA ILE A 5 1.35 4.04 1.33
C ILE A 5 0.15 4.81 0.80
N LEU A 6 -0.77 4.11 0.16
CA LEU A 6 -1.91 4.69 -0.53
C LEU A 6 -3.23 4.41 0.20
N ARG A 7 -4.00 5.48 0.37
CA ARG A 7 -5.34 5.55 0.96
C ARG A 7 -6.14 6.69 0.32
N GLY A 8 -7.46 6.68 0.43
CA GLY A 8 -8.35 7.73 -0.11
C GLY A 8 -9.38 7.23 -1.12
N ILE A 9 -9.95 8.15 -1.90
CA ILE A 9 -11.03 7.87 -2.85
C ILE A 9 -10.82 8.60 -4.19
N THR A 10 -11.34 8.10 -5.32
CA THR A 10 -11.88 6.73 -5.47
C THR A 10 -10.75 5.72 -5.73
N THR A 11 -11.01 4.46 -5.40
CA THR A 11 -10.02 3.36 -5.47
C THR A 11 -9.57 3.08 -6.88
N ASP A 12 -10.50 3.18 -7.84
CA ASP A 12 -10.37 2.84 -9.25
C ASP A 12 -9.94 4.03 -10.13
N VAL A 13 -10.04 5.26 -9.64
CA VAL A 13 -9.65 6.48 -10.38
C VAL A 13 -8.42 7.13 -9.76
N CYS A 14 -8.60 8.02 -8.77
CA CYS A 14 -7.51 8.86 -8.24
C CYS A 14 -6.42 8.01 -7.59
N VAL A 15 -6.79 7.08 -6.72
CA VAL A 15 -5.82 6.25 -5.99
C VAL A 15 -5.05 5.36 -6.95
N HIS A 16 -5.75 4.68 -7.86
CA HIS A 16 -5.11 3.77 -8.81
C HIS A 16 -4.21 4.50 -9.83
N THR A 17 -4.60 5.71 -10.25
CA THR A 17 -3.81 6.52 -11.17
C THR A 17 -2.49 6.94 -10.54
N ILE A 18 -2.54 7.47 -9.31
CA ILE A 18 -1.34 7.84 -8.53
C ILE A 18 -0.45 6.62 -8.31
N MET A 19 -1.04 5.47 -7.96
CA MET A 19 -0.30 4.23 -7.73
C MET A 19 0.51 3.80 -8.95
N ARG A 20 -0.10 3.83 -10.14
CA ARG A 20 0.56 3.44 -11.38
C ARG A 20 1.70 4.39 -11.72
N GLN A 21 1.46 5.70 -11.63
CA GLN A 21 2.50 6.69 -11.88
C GLN A 21 3.68 6.55 -10.90
N ALA A 22 3.40 6.30 -9.62
CA ALA A 22 4.43 6.04 -8.62
C ALA A 22 5.21 4.75 -8.91
N ASN A 23 4.52 3.67 -9.27
CA ASN A 23 5.15 2.41 -9.66
C ASN A 23 6.07 2.59 -10.88
N ASP A 24 5.63 3.32 -11.91
CA ASP A 24 6.41 3.60 -13.11
C ASP A 24 7.66 4.45 -12.81
N LEU A 25 7.60 5.30 -11.77
CA LEU A 25 8.73 6.06 -11.24
C LEU A 25 9.64 5.25 -10.30
N GLY A 26 9.34 3.97 -10.06
CA GLY A 26 10.14 3.06 -9.24
C GLY A 26 9.84 3.09 -7.73
N TYR A 27 8.72 3.66 -7.31
CA TYR A 27 8.31 3.64 -5.89
C TYR A 27 7.73 2.28 -5.49
N TRP A 28 8.04 1.86 -4.27
CA TRP A 28 7.46 0.68 -3.65
C TRP A 28 6.10 1.04 -3.04
N CYS A 29 5.02 0.62 -3.71
CA CYS A 29 3.67 1.04 -3.36
C CYS A 29 2.93 -0.02 -2.51
N LEU A 30 2.27 0.44 -1.45
CA LEU A 30 1.38 -0.34 -0.60
C LEU A 30 -0.03 0.27 -0.58
N LEU A 31 -1.02 -0.45 -1.08
CA LEU A 31 -2.44 -0.05 -1.02
C LEU A 31 -3.12 -0.60 0.24
N LEU A 32 -3.79 0.25 1.01
CA LEU A 32 -4.56 -0.16 2.19
C LEU A 32 -6.04 -0.36 1.83
N LYS A 33 -6.47 -1.62 1.67
CA LYS A 33 -7.81 -1.96 1.15
C LYS A 33 -8.97 -1.48 2.04
N ASP A 34 -8.73 -1.36 3.34
CA ASP A 34 -9.68 -0.89 4.35
C ASP A 34 -9.67 0.64 4.52
N SER A 35 -8.84 1.34 3.75
CA SER A 35 -8.72 2.81 3.75
C SER A 35 -8.92 3.42 2.37
N VAL A 36 -9.55 2.67 1.46
CA VAL A 36 -9.94 3.15 0.13
C VAL A 36 -11.40 2.81 -0.14
N GLY A 37 -12.04 3.59 -1.00
CA GLY A 37 -13.44 3.36 -1.41
C GLY A 37 -13.69 3.78 -2.85
N ALA A 38 -14.73 3.28 -3.48
CA ALA A 38 -15.19 3.73 -4.79
C ALA A 38 -16.72 3.83 -4.82
N THR A 39 -17.27 4.43 -5.87
CA THR A 39 -18.72 4.57 -6.05
C THR A 39 -19.39 3.25 -6.48
N ASP A 40 -18.63 2.34 -7.08
CA ASP A 40 -19.06 0.99 -7.44
C ASP A 40 -18.15 -0.05 -6.76
N VAL A 41 -18.75 -1.07 -6.15
CA VAL A 41 -18.03 -2.11 -5.42
C VAL A 41 -17.24 -3.01 -6.38
N GLY A 42 -17.81 -3.31 -7.56
CA GLY A 42 -17.13 -4.12 -8.58
C GLY A 42 -15.84 -3.45 -9.08
N ASN A 43 -15.88 -2.13 -9.30
CA ASN A 43 -14.71 -1.35 -9.66
C ASN A 43 -13.66 -1.31 -8.55
N HIS A 44 -14.08 -1.10 -7.29
CA HIS A 44 -13.18 -1.14 -6.13
C HIS A 44 -12.44 -2.48 -6.04
N ASP A 45 -13.17 -3.59 -6.12
CA ASP A 45 -12.62 -4.93 -6.02
C ASP A 45 -11.72 -5.26 -7.22
N ALA A 46 -12.12 -4.86 -8.43
CA ALA A 46 -11.31 -5.04 -9.63
C ALA A 46 -10.00 -4.25 -9.57
N ALA A 47 -10.04 -2.99 -9.10
CA ALA A 47 -8.86 -2.17 -8.89
C ALA A 47 -7.90 -2.81 -7.89
N ILE A 48 -8.39 -3.30 -6.74
CA ILE A 48 -7.55 -4.00 -5.76
C ILE A 48 -6.98 -5.31 -6.34
N LYS A 49 -7.77 -6.05 -7.12
CA LYS A 49 -7.30 -7.27 -7.79
C LYS A 49 -6.18 -6.97 -8.78
N MET A 50 -6.31 -5.90 -9.57
CA MET A 50 -5.29 -5.50 -10.56
C MET A 50 -3.92 -5.30 -9.94
N VAL A 51 -3.83 -4.71 -8.73
CA VAL A 51 -2.55 -4.53 -8.02
C VAL A 51 -1.80 -5.85 -7.84
N LYS A 52 -2.51 -6.92 -7.50
CA LYS A 52 -1.94 -8.24 -7.15
C LYS A 52 -1.61 -9.11 -8.37
N MET A 53 -2.03 -8.72 -9.57
CA MET A 53 -1.77 -9.50 -10.77
C MET A 53 -0.27 -9.61 -11.04
N GLN A 54 0.16 -10.66 -11.75
CA GLN A 54 1.58 -10.93 -12.07
C GLN A 54 2.51 -10.93 -10.83
N GLY A 55 1.99 -11.28 -9.65
CA GLY A 55 2.75 -11.30 -8.40
C GLY A 55 2.88 -9.95 -7.68
N GLY A 56 2.16 -8.92 -8.14
CA GLY A 56 2.22 -7.56 -7.57
C GLY A 56 2.62 -6.51 -8.59
N VAL A 57 1.99 -6.49 -9.77
CA VAL A 57 2.35 -5.61 -10.91
C VAL A 57 2.40 -4.12 -10.56
N PHE A 58 1.63 -3.67 -9.55
CA PHE A 58 1.67 -2.29 -9.05
C PHE A 58 2.12 -2.18 -7.59
N GLY A 59 2.57 -3.27 -6.97
CA GLY A 59 2.97 -3.34 -5.57
C GLY A 59 2.10 -4.29 -4.74
N TRP A 60 1.92 -3.97 -3.45
CA TRP A 60 1.23 -4.81 -2.48
C TRP A 60 -0.11 -4.25 -2.02
N VAL A 61 -0.97 -5.12 -1.53
CA VAL A 61 -2.22 -4.77 -0.86
C VAL A 61 -2.19 -5.32 0.56
N SER A 62 -2.48 -4.48 1.54
CA SER A 62 -2.62 -4.87 2.94
C SER A 62 -3.80 -4.13 3.59
N ASP A 63 -3.84 -4.12 4.91
CA ASP A 63 -4.82 -3.40 5.73
C ASP A 63 -4.11 -2.59 6.83
N THR A 64 -4.81 -1.60 7.38
CA THR A 64 -4.26 -0.69 8.41
C THR A 64 -3.79 -1.44 9.65
N PHE A 65 -4.45 -2.55 10.00
CA PHE A 65 -4.06 -3.39 11.14
C PHE A 65 -2.67 -3.98 10.94
N ARG A 66 -2.43 -4.66 9.81
CA ARG A 66 -1.11 -5.24 9.51
C ARG A 66 -0.03 -4.18 9.38
N LEU A 67 -0.35 -3.03 8.79
CA LEU A 67 0.60 -1.91 8.73
C LEU A 67 1.01 -1.46 10.13
N ARG A 68 0.04 -1.22 11.02
CA ARG A 68 0.30 -0.79 12.40
C ARG A 68 1.16 -1.80 13.16
N GLU A 69 0.84 -3.09 13.07
CA GLU A 69 1.63 -4.13 13.75
C GLU A 69 3.04 -4.26 13.16
N GLY A 70 3.20 -4.08 11.85
CA GLY A 70 4.51 -4.05 11.20
C GLY A 70 5.38 -2.87 11.66
N LEU A 71 4.80 -1.68 11.75
CA LEU A 71 5.53 -0.48 12.23
C LEU A 71 6.02 -0.64 13.68
N LYS A 72 5.17 -1.16 14.57
CA LYS A 72 5.57 -1.43 15.97
C LYS A 72 6.74 -2.40 16.08
N ARG A 73 6.77 -3.44 15.24
CA ARG A 73 7.88 -4.40 15.20
C ARG A 73 9.16 -3.75 14.69
N GLY A 74 9.05 -2.96 13.62
CA GLY A 74 10.19 -2.19 13.11
C GLY A 74 10.78 -1.25 14.17
N GLU A 75 9.93 -0.54 14.92
CA GLU A 75 10.37 0.31 16.03
C GLU A 75 11.11 -0.46 17.13
N SER A 76 10.62 -1.65 17.52
CA SER A 76 11.33 -2.49 18.50
C SER A 76 12.66 -2.99 17.97
N ASP A 77 12.73 -3.37 16.70
CA ASP A 77 13.95 -3.89 16.08
C ASP A 77 15.03 -2.79 16.01
N TYR A 78 14.65 -1.56 15.62
CA TYR A 78 15.54 -0.40 15.67
C TYR A 78 16.02 -0.07 17.09
N ALA A 79 15.15 -0.19 18.10
CA ALA A 79 15.53 0.04 19.49
C ALA A 79 16.55 -0.99 19.98
N VAL A 80 16.46 -2.24 19.53
CA VAL A 80 17.43 -3.29 19.85
C VAL A 80 18.77 -3.03 19.16
N GLU A 81 18.77 -2.68 17.87
CA GLU A 81 20.01 -2.33 17.15
C GLU A 81 20.71 -1.10 17.75
N ALA A 82 19.96 -0.08 18.15
CA ALA A 82 20.51 1.13 18.77
C ALA A 82 21.16 0.90 20.15
N LEU A 83 20.82 -0.19 20.84
CA LEU A 83 21.41 -0.58 22.13
C LEU A 83 22.66 -1.47 21.98
N GLN A 84 22.99 -1.90 20.76
CA GLN A 84 24.17 -2.71 20.45
C GLN A 84 25.38 -1.88 19.99
N HIS A 85 25.25 -0.55 19.99
CA HIS A 85 26.31 0.43 19.70
C HIS A 85 26.48 1.40 20.88
#